data_AF-A0A7T8BBG0-F1
#
_entry.id   AF-A0A7T8BBG0-F1
#
_cell.length_a   1.000
_cell.length_b   1.000
_cell.length_c   1.000
_cell.angle_alpha   90.00
_cell.angle_beta   90.00
_cell.angle_gamma   90.00
#
_symmetry.space_group_name_H-M   'P 1'
#
loop_
_entity.id
_entity.type
_entity.pdbx_description
1 polymer ?
#
loop_
_entity_poly.entity_id
_entity_poly.type
_entity_poly.pdbx_seq_one_letter_code
_entity_poly.pdbx_strand_id
1 'polypeptide(L)'
;MNKKFLVILLCFISSHIFSQDIIGTWYRTELYSKAELTISSEMDFSIDATNNANFGNIEGNLIKIKDGYYYTHIADFDQGCVILFIEHKDNIEVIVYGDQIGAGSSVYYDGKYEEQPLTKEEEMNRRLDYIVESKYDKNKLKELLGSDLEYFIECFGTRFIEKNGNTIIIDGWMRGVAPWQNGIIKIQNDNIYILITDCRDSVLKYYTNDIFNKTIPDEFKRWEYYQENIVVIDK
;
A
#
# COMPACT_ATOMS: atom_id res chain seq x y z
N MET A 1 -5.34 -31.74 21.26
CA MET A 1 -6.62 -32.24 20.74
C MET A 1 -7.77 -31.41 21.33
N ASN A 2 -8.16 -30.33 20.65
CA ASN A 2 -9.36 -29.56 21.02
C ASN A 2 -10.15 -29.26 19.74
N LYS A 3 -11.04 -30.19 19.39
CA LYS A 3 -12.00 -30.08 18.29
C LYS A 3 -13.17 -29.19 18.70
N LYS A 4 -13.07 -27.87 18.53
CA LYS A 4 -14.25 -26.96 18.56
C LYS A 4 -14.01 -25.68 17.73
N PHE A 5 -13.89 -25.82 16.41
CA PHE A 5 -14.28 -24.73 15.50
C PHE A 5 -15.74 -24.98 15.12
N LEU A 6 -16.64 -24.42 15.93
CA LEU A 6 -18.06 -24.38 15.64
C LEU A 6 -18.30 -23.12 14.81
N VAL A 7 -18.37 -23.28 13.48
CA VAL A 7 -18.79 -22.22 12.56
C VAL A 7 -20.30 -22.03 12.75
N ILE A 8 -20.69 -20.97 13.46
CA ILE A 8 -22.09 -20.53 13.51
C ILE A 8 -22.29 -19.59 12.31
N LEU A 9 -22.86 -20.14 11.24
CA LEU A 9 -23.30 -19.39 10.06
C LEU A 9 -24.66 -18.75 10.40
N LEU A 10 -24.69 -17.43 10.61
CA LEU A 10 -25.93 -16.68 10.85
C LEU A 10 -26.63 -16.38 9.52
N CYS A 11 -27.79 -17.00 9.32
CA CYS A 11 -28.72 -16.71 8.24
C CYS A 11 -29.39 -15.33 8.45
N PHE A 12 -29.09 -14.35 7.59
CA PHE A 12 -30.01 -13.25 7.30
C PHE A 12 -30.51 -13.37 5.86
N ILE A 13 -31.83 -13.30 5.69
CA ILE A 13 -32.52 -13.37 4.40
C ILE A 13 -32.75 -11.95 3.91
N SER A 14 -31.96 -11.53 2.93
CA SER A 14 -32.30 -10.45 2.02
C SER A 14 -32.26 -11.02 0.61
N SER A 15 -33.40 -11.01 -0.07
CA SER A 15 -33.51 -11.38 -1.48
C SER A 15 -32.85 -10.30 -2.32
N HIS A 16 -31.58 -10.50 -2.69
CA HIS A 16 -30.95 -9.80 -3.81
C HIS A 16 -30.74 -10.82 -4.94
N ILE A 17 -31.07 -10.37 -6.15
CA ILE A 17 -31.05 -11.15 -7.38
C ILE A 17 -29.58 -11.49 -7.69
N PHE A 18 -29.24 -12.77 -7.70
CA PHE A 18 -27.87 -13.26 -7.90
C PHE A 18 -27.45 -13.17 -9.37
N SER A 19 -26.30 -12.54 -9.61
CA SER A 19 -25.64 -12.53 -10.92
C SER A 19 -24.57 -13.63 -10.99
N GLN A 20 -24.20 -14.03 -12.20
CA GLN A 20 -22.99 -14.82 -12.46
C GLN A 20 -21.76 -13.89 -12.62
N ASP A 21 -21.81 -12.69 -12.04
CA ASP A 21 -20.87 -11.59 -12.33
C ASP A 21 -19.50 -11.74 -11.68
N ILE A 22 -19.30 -12.67 -10.73
CA ILE A 22 -17.97 -12.82 -10.11
C ILE A 22 -16.89 -13.37 -11.05
N ILE A 23 -17.28 -13.98 -12.17
CA ILE A 23 -16.33 -14.55 -13.13
C ILE A 23 -15.55 -13.42 -13.79
N GLY A 24 -14.22 -13.50 -13.73
CA GLY A 24 -13.35 -12.48 -14.28
C GLY A 24 -12.12 -12.25 -13.42
N THR A 25 -11.43 -11.16 -13.71
CA THR A 25 -10.26 -10.71 -12.97
C THR A 25 -10.59 -9.45 -12.19
N TRP A 26 -10.17 -9.42 -10.95
CA TRP A 26 -10.45 -8.37 -9.99
C TRP A 26 -9.16 -7.97 -9.28
N TYR A 27 -9.06 -6.71 -8.88
CA TYR A 27 -7.83 -6.10 -8.42
C TYR A 27 -8.04 -5.42 -7.08
N ARG A 28 -7.14 -5.69 -6.14
CA ARG A 28 -7.02 -4.95 -4.89
C ARG A 28 -5.74 -4.13 -4.94
N THR A 29 -5.87 -2.81 -4.90
CA THR A 29 -4.71 -1.91 -4.83
C THR A 29 -4.76 -1.07 -3.56
N GLU A 30 -3.84 -1.38 -2.64
CA GLU A 30 -3.55 -0.62 -1.44
C GLU A 30 -2.22 0.10 -1.58
N LEU A 31 -1.87 0.92 -0.59
CA LEU A 31 -0.68 1.77 -0.59
C LEU A 31 0.61 1.04 -1.00
N TYR A 32 0.84 -0.14 -0.42
CA TYR A 32 2.05 -0.96 -0.62
C TYR A 32 1.77 -2.42 -0.98
N SER A 33 0.49 -2.81 -1.01
CA SER A 33 0.10 -4.17 -1.35
C SER A 33 -0.83 -4.17 -2.54
N LYS A 34 -0.66 -5.15 -3.42
CA LYS A 34 -1.55 -5.40 -4.54
C LYS A 34 -1.99 -6.85 -4.51
N ALA A 35 -3.19 -7.13 -4.98
CA ALA A 35 -3.58 -8.49 -5.27
C ALA A 35 -4.44 -8.56 -6.53
N GLU A 36 -4.30 -9.65 -7.25
CA GLU A 36 -5.13 -10.01 -8.40
C GLU A 36 -5.90 -11.28 -8.03
N LEU A 37 -7.22 -11.23 -8.15
CA LEU A 37 -8.13 -12.37 -8.00
C LEU A 37 -8.67 -12.71 -9.38
N THR A 38 -8.45 -13.93 -9.84
CA THR A 38 -9.08 -14.44 -11.05
C THR A 38 -10.04 -15.58 -10.70
N ILE A 39 -11.27 -15.52 -11.20
CA ILE A 39 -12.30 -16.56 -11.03
C ILE A 39 -12.73 -17.05 -12.40
N SER A 40 -12.60 -18.36 -12.64
CA SER A 40 -12.95 -19.01 -13.91
C SER A 40 -14.45 -19.34 -13.99
N SER A 41 -14.92 -19.66 -15.20
CA SER A 41 -16.28 -20.18 -15.40
C SER A 41 -16.53 -21.56 -14.76
N GLU A 42 -15.46 -22.29 -14.43
CA GLU A 42 -15.53 -23.57 -13.72
C GLU A 42 -15.55 -23.37 -12.19
N MET A 43 -15.55 -22.11 -11.73
CA MET A 43 -15.50 -21.70 -10.33
C MET A 43 -14.19 -22.05 -9.63
N ASP A 44 -13.10 -22.22 -10.40
CA ASP A 44 -11.75 -22.15 -9.88
C ASP A 44 -11.37 -20.70 -9.61
N PHE A 45 -10.54 -20.47 -8.60
CA PHE A 45 -9.97 -19.16 -8.34
C PHE A 45 -8.46 -19.24 -8.12
N SER A 46 -7.78 -18.13 -8.41
CA SER A 46 -6.41 -17.85 -7.98
C SER A 46 -6.35 -16.44 -7.40
N ILE A 47 -5.62 -16.26 -6.29
CA ILE A 47 -5.24 -14.95 -5.75
C ILE A 47 -3.73 -14.87 -5.73
N ASP A 48 -3.18 -13.92 -6.49
CA ASP A 48 -1.78 -13.52 -6.43
C ASP A 48 -1.67 -12.21 -5.68
N ALA A 49 -1.00 -12.21 -4.54
CA ALA A 49 -0.86 -11.04 -3.69
C ALA A 49 0.61 -10.67 -3.47
N THR A 50 0.88 -9.38 -3.39
CA THR A 50 2.19 -8.81 -3.11
C THR A 50 2.07 -7.76 -2.03
N ASN A 51 3.10 -7.66 -1.21
CA ASN A 51 3.37 -6.51 -0.36
C ASN A 51 4.86 -6.22 -0.47
N ASN A 52 5.17 -5.25 -1.33
CA ASN A 52 6.54 -4.93 -1.72
C ASN A 52 7.26 -6.14 -2.33
N ALA A 53 8.38 -6.57 -1.74
CA ALA A 53 9.14 -7.74 -2.20
C ALA A 53 8.57 -9.09 -1.71
N ASN A 54 7.61 -9.06 -0.78
CA ASN A 54 6.95 -10.28 -0.33
C ASN A 54 5.79 -10.60 -1.28
N PHE A 55 5.64 -11.89 -1.60
CA PHE A 55 4.59 -12.39 -2.47
C PHE A 55 3.88 -13.57 -1.81
N GLY A 56 2.70 -13.88 -2.30
CA GLY A 56 1.91 -15.02 -1.90
C GLY A 56 0.91 -15.38 -2.97
N ASN A 57 0.64 -16.68 -3.12
CA ASN A 57 -0.36 -17.18 -4.04
C ASN A 57 -1.24 -18.20 -3.32
N ILE A 58 -2.54 -18.21 -3.66
CA ILE A 58 -3.46 -19.24 -3.23
C ILE A 58 -4.48 -19.53 -4.34
N GLU A 59 -4.72 -20.81 -4.60
CA GLU A 59 -5.67 -21.27 -5.60
C GLU A 59 -6.60 -22.35 -5.04
N GLY A 60 -7.76 -22.50 -5.67
CA GLY A 60 -8.72 -23.51 -5.25
C GLY A 60 -10.03 -23.47 -6.01
N ASN A 61 -10.97 -24.28 -5.55
CA ASN A 61 -12.31 -24.38 -6.10
C ASN A 61 -13.30 -23.70 -5.14
N LEU A 62 -14.14 -22.83 -5.68
CA LEU A 62 -15.15 -22.10 -4.92
C LEU A 62 -16.39 -22.96 -4.69
N ILE A 63 -16.88 -22.95 -3.45
CA ILE A 63 -18.15 -23.55 -3.07
C ILE A 63 -19.19 -22.45 -2.91
N LYS A 64 -20.27 -22.52 -3.68
CA LYS A 64 -21.37 -21.56 -3.61
C LYS A 64 -22.11 -21.67 -2.27
N ILE A 65 -22.31 -20.52 -1.64
CA ILE A 65 -23.22 -20.35 -0.49
C ILE A 65 -24.33 -19.37 -0.87
N LYS A 66 -25.24 -19.15 0.07
CA LYS A 66 -26.42 -18.32 -0.15
C LYS A 66 -26.05 -16.92 -0.63
N ASP A 67 -25.10 -16.26 0.03
CA ASP A 67 -24.76 -14.84 -0.20
C ASP A 67 -23.30 -14.66 -0.63
N GLY A 68 -22.75 -15.62 -1.40
CA GLY A 68 -21.38 -15.54 -1.89
C GLY A 68 -20.76 -16.92 -2.17
N TYR A 69 -19.45 -16.99 -2.05
CA TYR A 69 -18.68 -18.20 -2.24
C TYR A 69 -17.67 -18.37 -1.11
N TYR A 70 -17.24 -19.60 -0.88
CA TYR A 70 -16.13 -19.83 0.03
C TYR A 70 -15.18 -20.89 -0.48
N TYR A 71 -13.97 -20.83 0.06
CA TYR A 71 -12.94 -21.84 -0.08
C TYR A 71 -12.42 -22.20 1.31
N THR A 72 -12.06 -23.46 1.51
CA THR A 72 -11.43 -23.93 2.74
C THR A 72 -10.11 -24.63 2.42
N HIS A 73 -9.04 -24.21 3.07
CA HIS A 73 -7.77 -24.92 3.09
C HIS A 73 -7.54 -25.49 4.49
N ILE A 74 -7.21 -26.78 4.57
CA ILE A 74 -6.77 -27.41 5.82
C ILE A 74 -5.45 -28.12 5.49
N ALA A 75 -4.36 -27.58 6.02
CA ALA A 75 -3.04 -28.19 5.94
C ALA A 75 -2.75 -29.00 7.22
N ASP A 76 -1.65 -29.76 7.18
CA ASP A 76 -1.13 -30.41 8.39
C ASP A 76 -0.68 -29.35 9.42
N PHE A 77 -0.64 -29.72 10.71
CA PHE A 77 -0.15 -28.90 11.83
C PHE A 77 -1.01 -27.67 12.21
N ASP A 78 -2.33 -27.83 12.24
CA ASP A 78 -3.30 -26.80 12.65
C ASP A 78 -3.32 -25.54 11.78
N GLN A 79 -2.62 -25.55 10.63
CA GLN A 79 -2.67 -24.49 9.64
C GLN A 79 -3.88 -24.66 8.74
N GLY A 80 -4.66 -23.61 8.60
CA GLY A 80 -5.83 -23.65 7.74
C GLY A 80 -6.48 -22.29 7.61
N CYS A 81 -7.25 -22.15 6.54
CA CYS A 81 -8.00 -20.95 6.31
C CYS A 81 -9.37 -21.24 5.70
N VAL A 82 -10.30 -20.33 5.95
CA VAL A 82 -11.56 -20.21 5.23
C VAL A 82 -11.55 -18.85 4.55
N ILE A 83 -11.70 -18.82 3.24
CA ILE A 83 -11.79 -17.59 2.47
C ILE A 83 -13.25 -17.44 2.04
N LEU A 84 -13.86 -16.31 2.39
CA LEU A 84 -15.19 -15.92 1.92
C LEU A 84 -15.04 -14.88 0.82
N PHE A 85 -15.82 -15.05 -0.24
CA PHE A 85 -15.94 -14.13 -1.37
C PHE A 85 -17.37 -13.60 -1.38
N ILE A 86 -17.54 -12.34 -1.01
CA ILE A 86 -18.83 -11.68 -0.95
C ILE A 86 -18.94 -10.79 -2.19
N GLU A 87 -19.87 -11.14 -3.06
CA GLU A 87 -20.17 -10.39 -4.27
C GLU A 87 -20.98 -9.13 -3.91
N HIS A 88 -20.46 -7.98 -4.30
CA HIS A 88 -21.17 -6.71 -4.32
C HIS A 88 -21.32 -6.24 -5.76
N LYS A 89 -22.16 -5.22 -5.98
CA LYS A 89 -22.44 -4.70 -7.33
C LYS A 89 -21.19 -4.32 -8.13
N ASP A 90 -20.21 -3.70 -7.47
CA ASP A 90 -19.05 -3.08 -8.14
C ASP A 90 -17.71 -3.65 -7.63
N ASN A 91 -17.72 -4.67 -6.75
CA ASN A 91 -16.52 -5.27 -6.15
C ASN A 91 -16.78 -6.66 -5.56
N ILE A 92 -15.71 -7.42 -5.34
CA ILE A 92 -15.70 -8.63 -4.51
C ILE A 92 -14.97 -8.32 -3.20
N GLU A 93 -15.64 -8.54 -2.08
CA GLU A 93 -15.01 -8.47 -0.77
C GLU A 93 -14.50 -9.86 -0.36
N VAL A 94 -13.20 -9.98 -0.16
CA VAL A 94 -12.52 -11.19 0.27
C VAL A 94 -12.21 -11.09 1.77
N ILE A 95 -12.63 -12.10 2.53
CA ILE A 95 -12.39 -12.20 3.97
C ILE A 95 -11.74 -13.55 4.26
N VAL A 96 -10.57 -13.55 4.88
CA VAL A 96 -9.81 -14.73 5.27
C VAL A 96 -9.93 -14.92 6.78
N TYR A 97 -10.41 -16.10 7.17
CA TYR A 97 -10.41 -16.58 8.55
C TYR A 97 -9.31 -17.61 8.74
N GLY A 98 -8.48 -17.45 9.76
CA GLY A 98 -7.34 -18.32 10.02
C GLY A 98 -6.06 -17.75 9.41
N ASP A 99 -5.22 -18.62 8.88
CA ASP A 99 -3.89 -18.24 8.39
C ASP A 99 -3.94 -17.68 6.95
N GLN A 100 -3.00 -16.81 6.61
CA GLN A 100 -2.76 -16.38 5.22
C GLN A 100 -1.91 -17.45 4.52
N ILE A 101 -2.50 -18.61 4.26
CA ILE A 101 -1.80 -19.78 3.71
C ILE A 101 -1.11 -19.42 2.39
N GLY A 102 0.20 -19.72 2.28
CA GLY A 102 0.98 -19.43 1.07
C GLY A 102 1.42 -17.97 0.94
N ALA A 103 1.06 -17.10 1.90
CA ALA A 103 1.43 -15.70 1.90
C ALA A 103 2.79 -15.47 2.57
N GLY A 104 3.65 -14.68 1.93
CA GLY A 104 4.85 -14.14 2.56
C GLY A 104 4.53 -13.18 3.71
N SER A 105 5.58 -12.76 4.45
CA SER A 105 5.41 -11.85 5.59
C SER A 105 4.62 -10.59 5.20
N SER A 106 3.56 -10.30 5.95
CA SER A 106 2.69 -9.14 5.74
C SER A 106 1.97 -9.10 4.38
N VAL A 107 1.91 -10.22 3.66
CA VAL A 107 1.05 -10.40 2.50
C VAL A 107 -0.30 -10.91 2.99
N TYR A 108 -1.39 -10.33 2.45
CA TYR A 108 -2.75 -10.67 2.84
C TYR A 108 -3.61 -10.82 1.59
N TYR A 109 -4.56 -11.75 1.62
CA TYR A 109 -5.56 -11.90 0.56
C TYR A 109 -6.86 -11.14 0.86
N ASP A 110 -7.05 -10.67 2.09
CA ASP A 110 -8.22 -9.88 2.48
C ASP A 110 -8.31 -8.54 1.75
N GLY A 111 -9.55 -8.12 1.51
CA GLY A 111 -9.89 -6.76 1.11
C GLY A 111 -10.91 -6.71 -0.01
N LYS A 112 -11.08 -5.50 -0.56
CA LYS A 112 -12.01 -5.25 -1.66
C LYS A 112 -11.27 -5.31 -2.98
N TYR A 113 -11.80 -6.11 -3.90
CA TYR A 113 -11.29 -6.31 -5.24
C TYR A 113 -12.25 -5.66 -6.24
N GLU A 114 -11.75 -4.77 -7.08
CA GLU A 114 -12.49 -3.98 -8.07
C GLU A 114 -12.17 -4.49 -9.48
N GLU A 115 -13.07 -4.36 -10.45
CA GLU A 115 -12.85 -4.88 -11.82
C GLU A 115 -11.66 -4.26 -12.54
N GLN A 116 -11.34 -3.01 -12.19
CA GLN A 116 -10.24 -2.27 -12.80
C GLN A 116 -9.19 -1.96 -11.74
N PRO A 117 -7.90 -2.21 -12.03
CA PRO A 117 -6.86 -1.76 -11.14
C PRO A 117 -6.81 -0.23 -11.18
N LEU A 118 -6.30 0.37 -10.12
CA LEU A 118 -5.95 1.79 -10.16
C LEU A 118 -4.95 2.05 -11.29
N THR A 119 -5.16 3.15 -12.00
CA THR A 119 -4.15 3.68 -12.92
C THR A 119 -2.89 4.02 -12.14
N LYS A 120 -1.73 4.01 -12.82
CA LYS A 120 -0.46 4.44 -12.22
C LYS A 120 -0.58 5.83 -11.57
N GLU A 121 -1.26 6.78 -12.21
CA GLU A 121 -1.45 8.11 -11.64
C GLU A 121 -2.27 8.09 -10.34
N GLU A 122 -3.34 7.30 -10.26
CA GLU A 122 -4.14 7.15 -9.04
C GLU A 122 -3.33 6.53 -7.90
N GLU A 123 -2.54 5.50 -8.19
CA GLU A 123 -1.62 4.90 -7.22
C GLU A 123 -0.61 5.92 -6.69
N MET A 124 0.01 6.69 -7.60
CA MET A 124 0.95 7.74 -7.24
C MET A 124 0.29 8.80 -6.36
N ASN A 125 -0.93 9.23 -6.70
CA ASN A 125 -1.67 10.21 -5.92
C ASN A 125 -2.02 9.70 -4.53
N ARG A 126 -2.48 8.44 -4.40
CA ARG A 126 -2.75 7.81 -3.08
C ARG A 126 -1.48 7.73 -2.22
N ARG A 127 -0.34 7.40 -2.82
CA ARG A 127 0.96 7.39 -2.11
C ARG A 127 1.38 8.77 -1.65
N LEU A 128 1.24 9.78 -2.50
CA LEU A 128 1.50 11.16 -2.12
C LEU A 128 0.58 11.62 -0.98
N ASP A 129 -0.71 11.26 -1.02
CA ASP A 129 -1.65 11.56 0.07
C ASP A 129 -1.22 10.92 1.39
N TYR A 130 -0.65 9.72 1.36
CA TYR A 130 -0.09 9.07 2.54
C TYR A 130 1.19 9.76 3.04
N ILE A 131 2.04 10.24 2.14
CA ILE A 131 3.32 10.87 2.49
C ILE A 131 3.11 12.25 3.09
N VAL A 132 2.41 13.13 2.37
CA VAL A 132 2.28 14.55 2.75
C VAL A 132 0.95 14.93 3.40
N GLU A 133 -0.03 14.03 3.51
CA GLU A 133 -1.45 14.33 3.80
C GLU A 133 -2.18 15.03 2.64
N SER A 134 -3.46 14.72 2.45
CA SER A 134 -4.29 15.20 1.33
C SER A 134 -4.55 16.70 1.27
N LYS A 135 -4.26 17.44 2.35
CA LYS A 135 -4.47 18.89 2.45
C LYS A 135 -3.35 19.72 1.80
N TYR A 136 -2.26 19.09 1.38
CA TYR A 136 -1.12 19.77 0.76
C TYR A 136 -1.16 19.71 -0.75
N ASP A 137 -0.56 20.71 -1.39
CA ASP A 137 -0.49 20.79 -2.84
C ASP A 137 0.49 19.75 -3.41
N LYS A 138 -0.07 18.61 -3.79
CA LYS A 138 0.67 17.52 -4.45
C LYS A 138 1.30 17.98 -5.76
N ASN A 139 0.74 18.96 -6.47
CA ASN A 139 1.30 19.40 -7.74
C ASN A 139 2.64 20.09 -7.54
N LYS A 140 2.80 20.91 -6.49
CA LYS A 140 4.10 21.48 -6.13
C LYS A 140 5.14 20.40 -5.86
N LEU A 141 4.75 19.33 -5.18
CA LEU A 141 5.65 18.20 -4.92
C LEU A 141 6.01 17.44 -6.21
N LYS A 142 5.03 17.21 -7.10
CA LYS A 142 5.24 16.60 -8.41
C LYS A 142 6.20 17.43 -9.28
N GLU A 143 5.99 18.75 -9.34
CA GLU A 143 6.85 19.68 -10.08
C GLU A 143 8.27 19.70 -9.50
N LEU A 144 8.39 19.81 -8.17
CA LEU A 144 9.67 19.86 -7.47
C LEU A 144 10.49 18.60 -7.71
N LEU A 145 9.90 17.41 -7.58
CA LEU A 145 10.60 16.14 -7.77
C LEU A 145 10.80 15.79 -9.25
N GLY A 146 9.85 16.12 -10.13
CA GLY A 146 9.91 15.84 -11.57
C GLY A 146 10.23 14.37 -11.85
N SER A 147 11.35 14.09 -12.52
CA SER A 147 11.78 12.72 -12.84
C SER A 147 12.09 11.85 -11.62
N ASP A 148 12.40 12.44 -10.46
CA ASP A 148 12.66 11.68 -9.24
C ASP A 148 11.37 11.34 -8.46
N LEU A 149 10.20 11.82 -8.92
CA LEU A 149 8.92 11.64 -8.23
C LEU A 149 8.56 10.17 -8.02
N GLU A 150 8.57 9.37 -9.10
CA GLU A 150 8.18 7.95 -9.05
C GLU A 150 9.07 7.16 -8.08
N TYR A 151 10.37 7.40 -8.18
CA TYR A 151 11.34 6.79 -7.28
C TYR A 151 11.10 7.22 -5.81
N PHE A 152 10.87 8.51 -5.57
CA PHE A 152 10.60 9.04 -4.24
C PHE A 152 9.36 8.37 -3.61
N ILE A 153 8.24 8.28 -4.31
CA ILE A 153 7.00 7.69 -3.77
C ILE A 153 7.07 6.16 -3.56
N GLU A 154 7.95 5.47 -4.29
CA GLU A 154 8.17 4.03 -4.13
C GLU A 154 9.02 3.70 -2.92
N CYS A 155 9.99 4.57 -2.64
CA CYS A 155 10.95 4.37 -1.58
C CYS A 155 10.54 5.03 -0.26
N PHE A 156 9.88 6.19 -0.29
CA PHE A 156 9.60 6.93 0.94
C PHE A 156 8.41 6.35 1.71
N GLY A 157 8.62 6.07 2.99
CA GLY A 157 7.57 5.72 3.95
C GLY A 157 7.56 6.67 5.14
N THR A 158 6.40 7.21 5.49
CA THR A 158 6.25 8.10 6.65
C THR A 158 6.48 7.34 7.96
N ARG A 159 7.33 7.89 8.84
CA ARG A 159 7.59 7.38 10.20
C ARG A 159 6.96 8.27 11.27
N PHE A 160 7.15 9.59 11.17
CA PHE A 160 6.65 10.56 12.13
C PHE A 160 6.27 11.88 11.44
N ILE A 161 5.28 12.58 12.01
CA ILE A 161 4.84 13.90 11.54
C ILE A 161 4.79 14.86 12.73
N GLU A 162 5.60 15.92 12.67
CA GLU A 162 5.57 17.05 13.59
C GLU A 162 4.78 18.21 12.97
N LYS A 163 3.92 18.85 13.76
CA LYS A 163 3.13 20.01 13.33
C LYS A 163 3.34 21.16 14.29
N ASN A 164 3.80 22.31 13.78
CA ASN A 164 3.98 23.52 14.57
C ASN A 164 3.53 24.77 13.77
N GLY A 165 2.33 25.27 14.07
CA GLY A 165 1.71 26.36 13.31
C GLY A 165 1.56 25.99 11.82
N ASN A 166 2.18 26.78 10.95
CA ASN A 166 2.19 26.55 9.50
C ASN A 166 3.34 25.64 9.03
N THR A 167 4.05 25.00 9.95
CA THR A 167 5.20 24.13 9.65
C THR A 167 4.85 22.65 9.85
N ILE A 168 4.91 21.96 8.72
CA ILE A 168 5.15 20.56 8.42
C ILE A 168 6.56 20.03 8.72
N ILE A 169 6.82 19.05 9.58
CA ILE A 169 8.03 18.20 9.42
C ILE A 169 7.60 16.72 9.34
N ILE A 170 7.90 16.06 8.23
CA ILE A 170 7.65 14.63 8.02
C ILE A 170 9.01 13.95 7.99
N ASP A 171 9.24 13.04 8.93
CA ASP A 171 10.38 12.13 8.92
C ASP A 171 9.91 10.77 8.39
N GLY A 172 10.67 10.22 7.46
CA GLY A 172 10.37 8.97 6.80
C GLY A 172 11.60 8.12 6.59
N TRP A 173 11.38 6.87 6.24
CA TRP A 173 12.42 5.91 5.91
C TRP A 173 12.44 5.66 4.41
N MET A 174 13.60 5.31 3.87
CA MET A 174 13.75 4.92 2.46
C MET A 174 13.81 3.39 2.35
N ARG A 175 12.86 2.82 1.61
CA ARG A 175 12.77 1.38 1.35
C ARG A 175 13.88 0.90 0.43
N GLY A 176 14.34 -0.33 0.68
CA GLY A 176 15.39 -0.97 -0.10
C GLY A 176 16.79 -0.60 0.36
N VAL A 177 16.90 0.25 1.39
CA VAL A 177 18.17 0.58 2.03
C VAL A 177 18.19 0.10 3.47
N ALA A 178 19.20 -0.72 3.77
CA ALA A 178 19.53 -1.20 5.09
C ALA A 178 19.73 -0.02 6.09
N PRO A 179 19.53 -0.25 7.40
CA PRO A 179 18.49 0.34 8.26
C PRO A 179 18.49 1.86 8.54
N TRP A 180 19.29 2.66 7.83
CA TRP A 180 19.80 3.93 8.35
C TRP A 180 19.65 5.09 7.34
N GLN A 181 18.93 4.91 6.24
CA GLN A 181 18.70 5.97 5.26
C GLN A 181 17.25 6.41 5.31
N ASN A 182 17.07 7.67 5.70
CA ASN A 182 15.77 8.28 5.90
C ASN A 182 15.54 9.35 4.83
N GLY A 183 14.34 9.93 4.81
CA GLY A 183 14.08 11.20 4.16
C GLY A 183 13.35 12.13 5.12
N ILE A 184 13.59 13.43 5.01
CA ILE A 184 12.88 14.45 5.77
C ILE A 184 12.26 15.48 4.83
N ILE A 185 11.01 15.82 5.09
CA ILE A 185 10.25 16.81 4.34
C ILE A 185 9.84 17.90 5.33
N LYS A 186 10.11 19.15 4.99
CA LYS A 186 9.56 20.31 5.68
C LYS A 186 8.62 21.03 4.74
N ILE A 187 7.42 21.33 5.20
CA ILE A 187 6.47 22.15 4.48
C ILE A 187 6.16 23.36 5.34
N GLN A 188 6.59 24.55 4.94
CA GLN A 188 6.39 25.77 5.71
C GLN A 188 5.69 26.81 4.84
N ASN A 189 4.46 27.14 5.22
CA ASN A 189 3.54 27.92 4.37
C ASN A 189 3.34 27.20 3.02
N ASP A 190 4.00 27.68 1.96
CA ASP A 190 3.97 27.14 0.60
C ASP A 190 5.32 26.60 0.11
N ASN A 191 6.34 26.70 0.97
CA ASN A 191 7.69 26.23 0.66
C ASN A 191 7.85 24.79 1.13
N ILE A 192 8.35 23.95 0.23
CA ILE A 192 8.63 22.54 0.43
C ILE A 192 10.14 22.39 0.39
N TYR A 193 10.70 21.76 1.41
CA TYR A 193 12.10 21.40 1.51
C TYR A 193 12.18 19.89 1.71
N ILE A 194 12.95 19.19 0.88
CA ILE A 194 13.07 17.73 0.92
C ILE A 194 14.54 17.40 0.98
N LEU A 195 14.95 16.62 1.97
CA LEU A 195 16.27 16.01 2.01
C LEU A 195 16.08 14.49 2.05
N ILE A 196 16.50 13.80 0.99
CA ILE A 196 16.32 12.35 0.84
C ILE A 196 17.65 11.71 0.47
N THR A 197 17.89 10.50 0.96
CA THR A 197 18.98 9.68 0.40
C THR A 197 18.50 9.00 -0.88
N ASP A 198 19.21 9.22 -1.97
CA ASP A 198 19.00 8.46 -3.20
C ASP A 198 19.66 7.09 -3.06
N CYS A 199 18.86 6.02 -3.05
CA CYS A 199 19.37 4.66 -2.88
C CYS A 199 20.16 4.14 -4.08
N ARG A 200 20.08 4.81 -5.24
CA ARG A 200 20.79 4.40 -6.46
C ARG A 200 22.28 4.67 -6.35
N ASP A 201 22.66 5.75 -5.67
CA ASP A 201 24.05 6.20 -5.54
C ASP A 201 24.46 6.51 -4.08
N SER A 202 23.56 6.34 -3.11
CA SER A 202 23.74 6.66 -1.67
C SER A 202 24.09 8.13 -1.40
N VAL A 203 23.64 9.06 -2.26
CA VAL A 203 23.87 10.49 -2.11
C VAL A 203 22.65 11.18 -1.49
N LEU A 204 22.87 12.18 -0.63
CA LEU A 204 21.80 13.04 -0.14
C LEU A 204 21.41 14.07 -1.22
N LYS A 205 20.16 14.06 -1.63
CA LYS A 205 19.58 15.05 -2.55
C LYS A 205 18.68 16.00 -1.79
N TYR A 206 18.91 17.29 -2.01
CA TYR A 206 18.11 18.36 -1.46
C TYR A 206 17.28 19.03 -2.54
N TYR A 207 15.97 19.10 -2.35
CA TYR A 207 15.02 19.78 -3.21
C TYR A 207 14.33 20.89 -2.44
N THR A 208 14.17 22.05 -3.06
CA THR A 208 13.32 23.11 -2.53
C THR A 208 12.65 23.91 -3.64
N ASN A 209 11.41 24.36 -3.42
CA ASN A 209 10.76 25.36 -4.28
C ASN A 209 10.93 26.80 -3.73
N ASP A 210 11.67 26.98 -2.63
CA ASP A 210 12.02 28.28 -2.09
C ASP A 210 13.16 28.92 -2.91
N ILE A 211 12.78 29.74 -3.88
CA ILE A 211 13.71 30.44 -4.77
C ILE A 211 14.61 31.44 -4.04
N PHE A 212 14.23 31.88 -2.84
CA PHE A 212 14.97 32.87 -2.06
C PHE A 212 15.92 32.23 -1.05
N ASN A 213 15.65 30.99 -0.64
CA ASN A 213 16.47 30.27 0.32
C ASN A 213 16.75 28.82 -0.10
N LYS A 214 17.88 28.65 -0.78
CA LYS A 214 18.43 27.35 -1.17
C LYS A 214 19.28 26.68 -0.10
N THR A 215 19.38 27.28 1.10
CA THR A 215 20.12 26.66 2.20
C THR A 215 19.26 25.58 2.85
N ILE A 216 19.91 24.50 3.27
CA ILE A 216 19.24 23.42 3.98
C ILE A 216 18.81 23.93 5.35
N PRO A 217 17.53 23.77 5.74
CA PRO A 217 17.04 24.23 7.02
C PRO A 217 17.85 23.65 8.18
N ASP A 218 18.12 24.45 9.22
CA ASP A 218 18.91 24.00 10.37
C ASP A 218 18.26 22.83 11.11
N GLU A 219 16.94 22.68 11.01
CA GLU A 219 16.24 21.52 11.58
C GLU A 219 16.68 20.21 10.93
N PHE A 220 17.07 20.23 9.65
CA PHE A 220 17.57 19.05 8.94
C PHE A 220 19.00 18.69 9.38
N LYS A 221 19.78 19.63 9.93
CA LYS A 221 21.13 19.33 10.46
C LYS A 221 21.10 18.52 11.75
N ARG A 222 19.98 18.60 12.49
CA ARG A 222 19.74 17.80 13.70
C ARG A 222 19.14 16.42 13.37
N TRP A 223 18.83 16.17 12.11
CA TRP A 223 18.35 14.90 11.65
C TRP A 223 19.50 13.89 11.66
N GLU A 224 19.21 12.69 12.19
CA GLU A 224 20.18 11.68 12.63
C GLU A 224 21.17 11.22 11.55
N TYR A 225 20.90 11.53 10.27
CA TYR A 225 21.66 11.09 9.10
C TYR A 225 22.15 12.23 8.19
N TYR A 226 22.16 13.47 8.68
CA TYR A 226 22.79 14.57 7.95
C TYR A 226 24.29 14.30 7.75
N GLN A 227 24.76 14.31 6.51
CA GLN A 227 26.18 14.19 6.14
C GLN A 227 26.63 15.42 5.33
N GLU A 228 27.93 15.70 5.26
CA GLU A 228 28.46 16.89 4.56
C GLU A 228 28.39 16.79 3.02
N ASN A 229 28.22 15.59 2.45
CA ASN A 229 28.18 15.36 1.00
C ASN A 229 26.74 15.44 0.46
N ILE A 230 26.19 16.64 0.37
CA ILE A 230 24.81 16.89 -0.10
C ILE A 230 24.83 17.51 -1.49
N VAL A 231 24.08 16.92 -2.41
CA VAL A 231 23.83 17.48 -3.75
C VAL A 231 22.56 18.32 -3.69
N VAL A 232 22.72 19.61 -3.90
CA VAL A 232 21.60 20.55 -4.04
C VAL A 232 21.05 20.45 -5.46
N ILE A 233 19.77 20.10 -5.59
CA ILE A 233 19.08 20.00 -6.87
C ILE A 233 18.36 21.33 -7.12
N ASP A 234 18.95 22.12 -8.01
CA ASP A 234 18.35 23.37 -8.48
C ASP A 234 17.39 23.09 -9.64
N LYS A 235 16.14 23.54 -9.50
CA LYS A 235 15.16 23.63 -10.59
C LYS A 235 14.62 25.05 -10.69
#